data_AF-A0A0K0D0D9-F1
#
_entry.id   AF-A0A0K0D0D9-F1
#
_cell.length_a   1.000
_cell.length_b   1.000
_cell.length_c   1.000
_cell.angle_alpha   90.00
_cell.angle_beta   90.00
_cell.angle_gamma   90.00
#
_symmetry.space_group_name_H-M   'P 1'
#
loop_
_entity.id
_entity.type
_entity.pdbx_description
1 polymer ?
#
loop_
_entity_poly.entity_id
_entity_poly.type
_entity_poly.pdbx_seq_one_letter_code
_entity_poly.pdbx_strand_id
1 'polypeptide(L)'
;LEKLRFGNLIAASSNVIANVEQLKALNTKAQGEITIREAIQELEMWAAQAEFSFSEYKHSNGNTMKVIRDWKESINSVKDSQALLQSLKNSPFYAQFSDKTSIWETRLSDLDVYLPQMNDIQRKWVYLEPIFGRGALPAEASRFARVDSEFRLILSDIVRDARLVSLCNRQSLRKTLEQIIDQLHRCQKALNQFLEEKRSAFPRFYFLGDDDLLEILGQSTNPSVIQSHLKKLFQVSMIFKLSNGIDKVVFGTNNETILAIVSVQGEHVPLSHPVRVVAQVEVWLQDLSDEMRSTLRKMSVQAIGDDQLDPARFTFAHELLIDALSSLEAEPQPKELGMP
;
A
#
# COMPACT_ATOMS: atom_id res chain seq x y z
N LEU A 1 13.97 -57.97 24.86
CA LEU A 1 12.59 -57.88 25.41
C LEU A 1 11.72 -59.09 25.07
N GLU A 2 11.87 -59.71 23.89
CA GLU A 2 11.02 -60.82 23.41
C GLU A 2 11.09 -62.17 24.18
N LYS A 3 12.01 -62.32 25.15
CA LYS A 3 12.15 -63.54 25.97
C LYS A 3 11.68 -63.38 27.42
N LEU A 4 11.18 -62.20 27.82
CA LEU A 4 10.66 -61.96 29.17
C LEU A 4 9.31 -62.65 29.34
N ARG A 5 9.24 -63.62 30.26
CA ARG A 5 7.98 -64.28 30.64
C ARG A 5 7.47 -63.69 31.95
N PHE A 6 6.16 -63.78 32.19
CA PHE A 6 5.53 -63.29 33.42
C PHE A 6 6.20 -63.82 34.70
N GLY A 7 6.67 -65.08 34.69
CA GLY A 7 7.43 -65.68 35.79
C GLY A 7 8.74 -64.95 36.13
N ASN A 8 9.39 -64.29 35.17
CA ASN A 8 10.59 -63.49 35.43
C ASN A 8 10.27 -62.19 36.19
N LEU A 9 9.06 -61.65 36.00
CA LEU A 9 8.56 -60.47 36.70
C LEU A 9 8.22 -60.79 38.16
N ILE A 10 7.62 -61.97 38.41
CA ILE A 10 7.37 -62.47 39.78
C ILE A 10 8.68 -62.76 40.50
N ALA A 11 9.65 -63.37 39.82
CA ALA A 11 10.97 -63.66 40.40
C ALA A 11 11.73 -62.38 40.79
N ALA A 12 11.49 -61.26 40.09
CA ALA A 12 12.08 -59.96 40.39
C ALA A 12 11.18 -59.07 41.29
N SER A 13 10.06 -59.57 41.81
CA SER A 13 9.05 -58.78 42.53
C SER A 13 9.62 -58.03 43.74
N SER A 14 10.50 -58.65 44.52
CA SER A 14 11.18 -58.02 45.66
C SER A 14 12.07 -56.84 45.23
N ASN A 15 12.75 -56.94 44.09
CA ASN A 15 13.54 -55.84 43.52
C ASN A 15 12.65 -54.73 42.93
N VAL A 16 11.51 -55.09 42.33
CA VAL A 16 10.52 -54.12 41.85
C VAL A 16 9.95 -53.32 43.01
N ILE A 17 9.57 -53.99 44.11
CA ILE A 17 9.03 -53.37 45.34
C ILE A 17 10.06 -52.41 45.95
N ALA A 18 11.33 -52.83 46.06
CA ALA A 18 12.40 -52.00 46.61
C ALA A 18 12.67 -50.73 45.79
N ASN A 19 12.44 -50.75 44.48
CA ASN A 19 12.72 -49.64 43.57
C ASN A 19 11.44 -48.96 43.02
N VAL A 20 10.28 -49.16 43.66
CA VAL A 20 8.99 -48.61 43.18
C VAL A 20 9.06 -47.11 42.94
N GLU A 21 9.69 -46.34 43.83
CA GLU A 21 9.79 -44.88 43.67
C GLU A 21 10.63 -44.49 42.46
N GLN A 22 11.75 -45.19 42.22
CA GLN A 22 12.59 -44.96 41.05
C GLN A 22 11.88 -45.35 39.76
N LEU A 23 11.13 -46.46 39.77
CA LEU A 23 10.33 -46.90 38.62
C LEU A 23 9.17 -45.93 38.34
N LYS A 24 8.52 -45.40 39.38
CA LYS A 24 7.51 -44.34 39.24
C LYS A 24 8.12 -43.06 38.67
N ALA A 25 9.27 -42.62 39.19
CA ALA A 25 9.98 -41.45 38.66
C ALA A 25 10.40 -41.64 37.20
N LEU A 26 10.89 -42.83 36.84
CA LEU A 26 11.23 -43.19 35.47
C LEU A 26 10.00 -43.17 34.56
N ASN A 27 8.87 -43.71 35.02
CA ASN A 27 7.62 -43.71 34.26
C ASN A 27 7.08 -42.28 34.05
N THR A 28 7.11 -41.44 35.09
CA THR A 28 6.73 -40.02 34.97
C THR A 28 7.63 -39.28 33.98
N LYS A 29 8.95 -39.56 34.02
CA LYS A 29 9.91 -39.00 33.06
C LYS A 29 9.60 -39.46 31.64
N ALA A 30 9.40 -40.76 31.42
CA ALA A 30 9.07 -41.31 30.11
C ALA A 30 7.77 -40.71 29.55
N GLN A 31 6.74 -40.55 30.38
CA GLN A 31 5.48 -39.94 29.97
C GLN A 31 5.66 -38.48 29.54
N GLY A 32 6.43 -37.70 30.31
CA GLY A 32 6.74 -36.31 29.97
C GLY A 32 7.58 -36.16 28.69
N GLU A 33 8.54 -37.07 28.47
CA GLU A 33 9.33 -37.10 27.23
C GLU A 33 8.51 -37.47 26.00
N ILE A 34 7.50 -38.33 26.13
CA ILE A 34 6.57 -38.67 25.05
C ILE A 34 5.80 -37.43 24.61
N THR A 35 5.23 -36.67 25.56
CA THR A 35 4.48 -35.45 25.24
C THR A 35 5.33 -34.41 24.50
N ILE A 36 6.60 -34.23 24.91
CA ILE A 36 7.51 -33.31 24.20
C ILE A 36 7.82 -33.82 22.79
N ARG A 37 8.02 -35.13 22.63
CA ARG A 37 8.30 -35.73 21.32
C ARG A 37 7.12 -35.59 20.36
N GLU A 38 5.91 -35.82 20.85
CA GLU A 38 4.68 -35.63 20.08
C GLU A 38 4.53 -34.17 19.62
N ALA A 39 4.75 -33.21 20.52
CA ALA A 39 4.69 -31.79 20.15
C ALA A 39 5.77 -31.37 19.14
N ILE A 40 6.99 -31.91 19.23
CA ILE A 40 8.04 -31.68 18.22
C ILE A 40 7.63 -32.30 16.87
N GLN A 41 7.01 -33.48 16.88
CA GLN A 41 6.52 -34.13 15.67
C GLN A 41 5.37 -33.32 15.02
N GLU A 42 4.48 -32.74 15.82
CA GLU A 42 3.45 -31.80 15.34
C GLU A 42 4.07 -30.58 14.68
N LEU A 43 5.13 -30.01 15.27
CA LEU A 43 5.87 -28.89 14.67
C LEU A 43 6.54 -29.27 13.34
N GLU A 44 7.13 -30.46 13.24
CA GLU A 44 7.72 -30.97 12.01
C GLU A 44 6.66 -31.19 10.91
N MET A 45 5.48 -31.70 11.27
CA MET A 45 4.34 -31.85 10.35
C MET A 45 3.81 -30.49 9.89
N TRP A 46 3.64 -29.54 10.82
CA TRP A 46 3.26 -28.17 10.50
C TRP A 46 4.25 -27.56 9.50
N ALA A 47 5.55 -27.68 9.75
CA ALA A 47 6.58 -27.14 8.85
C ALA A 47 6.56 -27.73 7.44
N ALA A 48 6.08 -28.97 7.29
CA ALA A 48 5.93 -29.63 6.00
C ALA A 48 4.65 -29.20 5.26
N GLN A 49 3.61 -28.79 5.98
CA GLN A 49 2.28 -28.46 5.44
C GLN A 49 2.00 -26.96 5.34
N ALA A 50 2.69 -26.14 6.13
CA ALA A 50 2.50 -24.70 6.15
C ALA A 50 3.03 -24.10 4.86
N GLU A 51 2.12 -23.71 3.97
CA GLU A 51 2.40 -23.14 2.67
C GLU A 51 1.82 -21.72 2.52
N PHE A 52 2.42 -20.93 1.63
CA PHE A 52 1.90 -19.63 1.25
C PHE A 52 0.66 -19.76 0.35
N SER A 53 -0.34 -18.96 0.64
CA SER A 53 -1.46 -18.72 -0.26
C SER A 53 -1.07 -17.69 -1.32
N PHE A 54 -1.47 -17.91 -2.57
CA PHE A 54 -1.13 -17.03 -3.69
C PHE A 54 -2.37 -16.45 -4.37
N SER A 55 -2.23 -15.22 -4.89
CA SER A 55 -3.18 -14.59 -5.80
C SER A 55 -2.48 -14.13 -7.07
N GLU A 56 -3.21 -14.09 -8.18
CA GLU A 56 -2.70 -13.54 -9.44
C GLU A 56 -2.62 -12.01 -9.38
N TYR A 57 -1.49 -11.47 -9.83
CA TYR A 57 -1.22 -10.04 -9.96
C TYR A 57 -0.77 -9.74 -11.38
N LYS A 58 -1.39 -8.73 -12.01
CA LYS A 58 -1.00 -8.24 -13.33
C LYS A 58 -0.01 -7.11 -13.17
N HIS A 59 1.23 -7.34 -13.59
CA HIS A 59 2.29 -6.34 -13.58
C HIS A 59 2.14 -5.40 -14.78
N SER A 60 2.70 -4.19 -14.68
CA SER A 60 2.58 -3.14 -15.69
C SER A 60 3.24 -3.49 -17.03
N ASN A 61 4.16 -4.47 -17.04
CA ASN A 61 4.75 -5.04 -18.27
C ASN A 61 3.83 -6.03 -19.01
N GLY A 62 2.61 -6.26 -18.51
CA GLY A 62 1.63 -7.19 -19.09
C GLY A 62 1.77 -8.64 -18.62
N ASN A 63 2.80 -8.97 -17.82
CA ASN A 63 2.97 -10.31 -17.28
C ASN A 63 2.09 -10.53 -16.04
N THR A 64 1.48 -11.71 -15.95
CA THR A 64 0.81 -12.17 -14.74
C THR A 64 1.82 -12.91 -13.85
N MET A 65 1.87 -12.54 -12.57
CA MET A 65 2.70 -13.20 -11.57
C MET A 65 1.89 -13.54 -10.32
N LYS A 66 2.40 -14.44 -9.49
CA LYS A 66 1.77 -14.81 -8.23
C LYS A 66 2.35 -13.96 -7.10
N VAL A 67 1.49 -13.34 -6.31
CA VAL A 67 1.84 -12.62 -5.08
C VAL A 67 1.22 -13.31 -3.88
N ILE A 68 1.79 -13.13 -2.70
CA ILE A 68 1.35 -13.82 -1.49
C ILE A 68 0.06 -13.15 -0.98
N ARG A 69 -0.93 -13.96 -0.60
CA ARG A 69 -2.18 -13.53 0.03
C ARG A 69 -2.22 -14.06 1.46
N ASP A 70 -3.15 -13.52 2.25
CA ASP A 70 -3.52 -14.07 3.57
C ASP A 70 -2.35 -14.13 4.55
N TRP A 71 -1.45 -13.14 4.47
CA TRP A 71 -0.31 -12.96 5.36
C TRP A 71 -0.63 -13.14 6.85
N LYS A 72 -1.84 -12.75 7.28
CA LYS A 72 -2.28 -12.90 8.66
C LYS A 72 -2.32 -14.36 9.11
N GLU A 73 -2.80 -15.27 8.25
CA GLU A 73 -2.87 -16.70 8.55
C GLU A 73 -1.46 -17.30 8.67
N SER A 74 -0.59 -17.00 7.71
CA SER A 74 0.82 -17.41 7.76
C SER A 74 1.54 -16.90 9.02
N ILE A 75 1.38 -15.62 9.35
CA ILE A 75 1.97 -15.01 10.56
C ILE A 75 1.43 -15.65 11.83
N ASN A 76 0.11 -15.85 11.93
CA ASN A 76 -0.51 -16.44 13.12
C ASN A 76 -0.05 -17.88 13.32
N SER A 77 0.01 -18.69 12.27
CA SER A 77 0.48 -20.08 12.37
C SER A 77 1.94 -20.21 12.86
N VAL A 78 2.81 -19.26 12.50
CA VAL A 78 4.18 -19.18 13.05
C VAL A 78 4.16 -18.82 14.53
N LYS A 79 3.30 -17.88 14.94
CA LYS A 79 3.16 -17.48 16.35
C LYS A 79 2.62 -18.60 17.23
N ASP A 80 1.65 -19.37 16.73
CA ASP A 80 1.12 -20.54 17.44
C ASP A 80 2.20 -21.61 17.63
N SER A 81 3.02 -21.84 16.59
CA SER A 81 4.17 -22.75 16.65
C SER A 81 5.25 -22.26 17.63
N GLN A 82 5.51 -20.95 17.69
CA GLN A 82 6.39 -20.37 18.71
C GLN A 82 5.83 -20.54 20.12
N ALA A 83 4.54 -20.30 20.33
CA ALA A 83 3.88 -20.48 21.62
C ALA A 83 3.95 -21.93 22.09
N LEU A 84 3.72 -22.89 21.19
CA LEU A 84 3.94 -24.32 21.44
C LEU A 84 5.37 -24.57 21.91
N LEU A 85 6.36 -24.07 21.17
CA LEU A 85 7.78 -24.25 21.51
C LEU A 85 8.14 -23.67 22.88
N GLN A 86 7.62 -22.49 23.22
CA GLN A 86 7.83 -21.86 24.53
C GLN A 86 7.16 -22.65 25.66
N SER A 87 6.00 -23.26 25.41
CA SER A 87 5.35 -24.14 26.40
C SER A 87 6.19 -25.37 26.71
N LEU A 88 6.88 -25.94 25.71
CA LEU A 88 7.76 -27.10 25.88
C LEU A 88 8.99 -26.78 26.73
N LYS A 89 9.52 -25.56 26.63
CA LYS A 89 10.69 -25.11 27.42
C LYS A 89 10.43 -25.06 28.92
N ASN A 90 9.19 -24.85 29.33
CA ASN A 90 8.80 -24.83 30.74
C ASN A 90 8.67 -26.24 31.34
N SER A 91 8.76 -27.29 30.51
CA SER A 91 8.67 -28.68 30.97
C SER A 91 9.98 -29.12 31.65
N PRO A 92 9.91 -29.80 32.81
CA PRO A 92 11.09 -30.33 33.49
C PRO A 92 11.85 -31.41 32.69
N PHE A 93 11.21 -31.97 31.64
CA PHE A 93 11.79 -33.02 30.80
C PHE A 93 12.42 -32.47 29.49
N TYR A 94 12.44 -31.14 29.32
CA TYR A 94 12.91 -30.46 28.11
C TYR A 94 14.41 -30.64 27.82
N ALA A 95 15.24 -30.82 28.85
CA ALA A 95 16.70 -30.76 28.73
C ALA A 95 17.27 -31.69 27.63
N GLN A 96 16.66 -32.86 27.40
CA GLN A 96 17.12 -33.81 26.38
C GLN A 96 16.73 -33.45 24.94
N PHE A 97 15.84 -32.47 24.76
CA PHE A 97 15.33 -32.04 23.45
C PHE A 97 15.85 -30.65 23.03
N SER A 98 16.66 -30.01 23.87
CA SER A 98 17.15 -28.65 23.67
C SER A 98 17.81 -28.43 22.31
N ASP A 99 18.61 -29.37 21.82
CA ASP A 99 19.31 -29.25 20.54
C ASP A 99 18.33 -29.17 19.35
N LYS A 100 17.31 -30.04 19.34
CA LYS A 100 16.28 -30.03 18.29
C LYS A 100 15.43 -28.78 18.36
N THR A 101 15.04 -28.37 19.57
CA THR A 101 14.21 -27.18 19.79
C THR A 101 14.96 -25.89 19.45
N SER A 102 16.27 -25.81 19.69
CA SER A 102 17.07 -24.62 19.36
C SER A 102 17.09 -24.30 17.85
N ILE A 103 17.13 -25.34 17.01
CA ILE A 103 17.04 -25.17 15.55
C ILE A 103 15.68 -24.58 15.17
N TRP A 104 14.60 -25.12 15.74
CA TRP A 104 13.25 -24.65 15.50
C TRP A 104 13.02 -23.23 16.02
N GLU A 105 13.57 -22.90 17.19
CA GLU A 105 13.51 -21.55 17.74
C GLU A 105 14.15 -20.54 16.81
N THR A 106 15.34 -20.85 16.29
CA THR A 106 16.04 -19.97 15.34
C THR A 106 15.19 -19.78 14.07
N ARG A 107 14.69 -20.88 13.49
CA ARG A 107 13.85 -20.84 12.28
C ARG A 107 12.57 -20.03 12.49
N LEU A 108 11.85 -20.26 13.59
CA LEU A 108 10.62 -19.54 13.89
C LEU A 108 10.88 -18.07 14.20
N SER A 109 11.97 -17.74 14.89
CA SER A 109 12.39 -16.36 15.13
C SER A 109 12.72 -15.63 13.83
N ASP A 110 13.37 -16.32 12.89
CA ASP A 110 13.65 -15.76 11.56
C ASP A 110 12.34 -15.51 10.78
N LEU A 111 11.40 -16.45 10.80
CA LEU A 111 10.10 -16.29 10.14
C LEU A 111 9.26 -15.14 10.74
N ASP A 112 9.29 -14.96 12.06
CA ASP A 112 8.58 -13.86 12.73
C ASP A 112 9.13 -12.49 12.30
N VAL A 113 10.39 -12.41 11.86
CA VAL A 113 10.97 -11.19 11.26
C VAL A 113 10.68 -11.11 9.76
N TYR A 114 10.86 -12.21 9.01
CA TYR A 114 10.74 -12.20 7.54
C TYR A 114 9.30 -11.96 7.07
N LEU A 115 8.30 -12.62 7.68
CA LEU A 115 6.92 -12.53 7.21
C LEU A 115 6.35 -11.09 7.29
N PRO A 116 6.47 -10.35 8.40
CA PRO A 116 5.99 -8.97 8.46
C PRO A 116 6.75 -8.04 7.52
N GLN A 117 8.07 -8.20 7.40
CA GLN A 117 8.88 -7.39 6.49
C GLN A 117 8.47 -7.62 5.03
N MET A 118 8.30 -8.89 4.61
CA MET A 118 7.86 -9.21 3.26
C MET A 118 6.45 -8.69 2.95
N ASN A 119 5.53 -8.75 3.92
CA ASN A 119 4.20 -8.17 3.77
C ASN A 119 4.28 -6.65 3.54
N ASP A 120 5.08 -5.93 4.34
CA ASP A 120 5.24 -4.48 4.16
C ASP A 120 5.90 -4.12 2.81
N ILE A 121 6.93 -4.88 2.40
CA ILE A 121 7.56 -4.77 1.08
C ILE A 121 6.51 -4.98 -0.02
N GLN A 122 5.72 -6.05 0.04
CA GLN A 122 4.71 -6.35 -0.98
C GLN A 122 3.67 -5.23 -1.07
N ARG A 123 3.18 -4.71 0.07
CA ARG A 123 2.19 -3.63 0.09
C ARG A 123 2.74 -2.36 -0.58
N LYS A 124 3.97 -1.96 -0.25
CA LYS A 124 4.63 -0.79 -0.87
C LYS A 124 4.92 -1.02 -2.34
N TRP A 125 5.40 -2.21 -2.70
CA TRP A 125 5.70 -2.57 -4.09
C TRP A 125 4.44 -2.57 -4.96
N VAL A 126 3.32 -3.17 -4.50
CA VAL A 126 2.05 -3.16 -5.24
C VAL A 126 1.52 -1.74 -5.48
N TYR A 127 1.76 -0.82 -4.56
CA TYR A 127 1.40 0.58 -4.71
C TYR A 127 2.33 1.32 -5.68
N LEU A 128 3.64 1.14 -5.56
CA LEU A 128 4.64 1.87 -6.34
C LEU A 128 4.80 1.33 -7.77
N GLU A 129 4.60 0.03 -7.99
CA GLU A 129 4.84 -0.63 -9.28
C GLU A 129 4.03 0.01 -10.43
N PRO A 130 2.72 0.25 -10.32
CA PRO A 130 1.95 0.85 -11.40
C PRO A 130 2.35 2.30 -11.67
N ILE A 131 2.83 3.00 -10.64
CA ILE A 131 3.22 4.41 -10.70
C ILE A 131 4.53 4.54 -11.49
N PHE A 132 5.56 3.80 -11.10
CA PHE A 132 6.84 3.77 -11.79
C PHE A 132 6.75 3.08 -13.16
N GLY A 133 5.88 2.08 -13.32
CA GLY A 133 5.61 1.41 -14.60
C GLY A 133 5.05 2.33 -15.67
N ARG A 134 4.28 3.36 -15.27
CA ARG A 134 3.79 4.43 -16.16
C ARG A 134 4.83 5.52 -16.46
N GLY A 135 6.04 5.39 -15.92
CA GLY A 135 7.12 6.37 -16.12
C GLY A 135 7.04 7.59 -15.20
N ALA A 136 6.29 7.53 -14.09
CA ALA A 136 6.34 8.57 -13.07
C ALA A 136 7.75 8.57 -12.42
N LEU A 137 8.31 9.77 -12.22
CA LEU A 137 9.63 10.00 -11.61
C LEU A 137 10.80 9.28 -12.31
N PRO A 138 11.24 9.74 -13.51
CA PRO A 138 12.34 9.12 -14.24
C PRO A 138 13.67 9.10 -13.47
N ALA A 139 13.90 10.06 -12.56
CA ALA A 139 15.10 10.12 -11.72
C ALA A 139 15.25 8.90 -10.80
N GLU A 140 14.14 8.37 -10.26
CA GLU A 140 14.14 7.24 -9.33
C GLU A 140 13.74 5.91 -10.00
N ALA A 141 13.34 5.94 -11.28
CA ALA A 141 12.93 4.76 -12.04
C ALA A 141 14.02 3.66 -12.06
N SER A 142 15.29 4.05 -12.18
CA SER A 142 16.41 3.09 -12.16
C SER A 142 16.57 2.38 -10.82
N ARG A 143 16.29 3.07 -9.70
CA ARG A 143 16.31 2.50 -8.35
C ARG A 143 15.16 1.53 -8.19
N PHE A 144 13.95 1.95 -8.55
CA PHE A 144 12.77 1.09 -8.45
C PHE A 144 12.92 -0.17 -9.32
N ALA A 145 13.44 -0.07 -10.54
CA ALA A 145 13.65 -1.23 -11.42
C ALA A 145 14.59 -2.30 -10.84
N ARG A 146 15.59 -1.90 -10.05
CA ARG A 146 16.46 -2.84 -9.33
C ARG A 146 15.71 -3.55 -8.21
N VAL A 147 15.00 -2.80 -7.39
CA VAL A 147 14.18 -3.33 -6.29
C VAL A 147 13.11 -4.28 -6.81
N ASP A 148 12.44 -3.90 -7.90
CA ASP A 148 11.41 -4.67 -8.55
C ASP A 148 11.96 -6.00 -9.09
N SER A 149 13.11 -5.98 -9.76
CA SER A 149 13.81 -7.19 -10.20
C SER A 149 14.16 -8.11 -9.02
N GLU A 150 14.73 -7.56 -7.94
CA GLU A 150 15.12 -8.34 -6.75
C GLU A 150 13.90 -8.95 -6.05
N PHE A 151 12.83 -8.19 -5.85
CA PHE A 151 11.62 -8.68 -5.21
C PHE A 151 10.90 -9.74 -6.05
N ARG A 152 10.86 -9.57 -7.39
CA ARG A 152 10.33 -10.57 -8.31
C ARG A 152 11.10 -11.89 -8.27
N LEU A 153 12.43 -11.84 -8.11
CA LEU A 153 13.24 -13.05 -7.91
C LEU A 153 12.86 -13.77 -6.61
N ILE A 154 12.70 -13.01 -5.51
CA ILE A 154 12.27 -13.58 -4.22
C ILE A 154 10.91 -14.27 -4.36
N LEU A 155 9.93 -13.62 -4.99
CA LEU A 155 8.59 -14.17 -5.21
C LEU A 155 8.62 -15.41 -6.11
N SER A 156 9.41 -15.40 -7.19
CA SER A 156 9.53 -16.56 -8.08
C SER A 156 10.10 -17.79 -7.36
N ASP A 157 11.05 -17.58 -6.46
CA ASP A 157 11.60 -18.67 -5.65
C ASP A 157 10.59 -19.21 -4.63
N ILE A 158 9.77 -18.34 -4.02
CA ILE A 158 8.70 -18.75 -3.08
C ILE A 158 7.60 -19.51 -3.81
N VAL A 159 7.30 -19.14 -5.05
CA VAL A 159 6.34 -19.90 -5.87
C VAL A 159 6.88 -21.29 -6.22
N ARG A 160 8.21 -21.46 -6.29
CA ARG A 160 8.85 -22.77 -6.52
C ARG A 160 8.82 -23.66 -5.28
N ASP A 161 8.99 -23.09 -4.09
CA ASP A 161 8.86 -23.79 -2.81
C ASP A 161 7.96 -22.98 -1.87
N ALA A 162 6.66 -23.32 -1.87
CA ALA A 162 5.62 -22.57 -1.17
C ALA A 162 5.69 -22.71 0.36
N ARG A 163 6.53 -23.60 0.90
CA ARG A 163 6.58 -23.84 2.35
C ARG A 163 7.13 -22.61 3.07
N LEU A 164 6.54 -22.24 4.20
CA LEU A 164 6.99 -21.10 5.01
C LEU A 164 8.46 -21.26 5.44
N VAL A 165 8.82 -22.45 5.90
CA VAL A 165 10.17 -22.77 6.41
C VAL A 165 11.24 -22.73 5.31
N SER A 166 10.87 -22.76 4.02
CA SER A 166 11.81 -22.62 2.91
C SER A 166 12.56 -21.28 2.95
N LEU A 167 11.94 -20.23 3.50
CA LEU A 167 12.55 -18.91 3.65
C LEU A 167 13.80 -18.93 4.54
N CYS A 168 13.81 -19.78 5.58
CA CYS A 168 14.95 -19.90 6.49
C CYS A 168 16.19 -20.51 5.82
N ASN A 169 16.02 -21.26 4.73
CA ASN A 169 17.14 -21.87 4.00
C ASN A 169 17.87 -20.85 3.11
N ARG A 170 17.29 -19.67 2.90
CA ARG A 170 17.87 -18.61 2.05
C ARG A 170 18.92 -17.83 2.84
N GLN A 171 20.18 -18.05 2.46
CA GLN A 171 21.27 -17.26 3.03
C GLN A 171 21.06 -15.78 2.74
N SER A 172 21.34 -14.93 3.73
CA SER A 172 21.29 -13.46 3.62
C SER A 172 19.93 -12.84 3.28
N LEU A 173 18.82 -13.59 3.30
CA LEU A 173 17.48 -13.06 3.00
C LEU A 173 17.16 -11.82 3.84
N ARG A 174 17.48 -11.85 5.15
CA ARG A 174 17.31 -10.72 6.06
C ARG A 174 17.90 -9.42 5.50
N LYS A 175 19.16 -9.45 5.10
CA LYS A 175 19.89 -8.28 4.60
C LYS A 175 19.27 -7.80 3.29
N THR A 176 18.86 -8.71 2.42
CA THR A 176 18.18 -8.37 1.16
C THR A 176 16.83 -7.71 1.43
N LEU A 177 16.01 -8.23 2.36
CA LEU A 177 14.73 -7.61 2.74
C LEU A 177 14.95 -6.22 3.35
N GLU A 178 15.93 -6.06 4.24
CA GLU A 178 16.32 -4.78 4.83
C GLU A 178 16.78 -3.76 3.77
N GLN A 179 17.51 -4.21 2.74
CA GLN A 179 17.91 -3.35 1.63
C GLN A 179 16.72 -2.95 0.74
N ILE A 180 15.86 -3.91 0.39
CA ILE A 180 14.67 -3.66 -0.43
C ILE A 180 13.75 -2.66 0.25
N ILE A 181 13.45 -2.83 1.54
CA ILE A 181 12.55 -1.93 2.27
C ILE A 181 13.14 -0.52 2.37
N ASP A 182 14.45 -0.36 2.60
CA ASP A 182 15.11 0.95 2.61
C ASP A 182 15.02 1.64 1.24
N GLN A 183 15.26 0.90 0.15
CA GLN A 183 15.12 1.46 -1.19
C GLN A 183 13.67 1.84 -1.52
N LEU A 184 12.69 1.03 -1.12
CA LEU A 184 11.26 1.37 -1.27
C LEU A 184 10.89 2.61 -0.47
N HIS A 185 11.43 2.78 0.74
CA HIS A 185 11.23 4.00 1.54
C HIS A 185 11.79 5.24 0.85
N ARG A 186 12.96 5.14 0.22
CA ARG A 186 13.52 6.25 -0.57
C ARG A 186 12.66 6.59 -1.78
N CYS A 187 12.21 5.58 -2.53
CA CYS A 187 11.29 5.78 -3.66
C CYS A 187 9.99 6.44 -3.21
N GLN A 188 9.38 5.98 -2.12
CA GLN A 188 8.16 6.55 -1.57
C GLN A 188 8.37 7.99 -1.11
N LYS A 189 9.49 8.29 -0.45
CA LYS A 189 9.82 9.65 -0.01
C LYS A 189 9.98 10.59 -1.21
N ALA A 190 10.69 10.16 -2.25
CA ALA A 190 10.85 10.94 -3.47
C ALA A 190 9.51 11.17 -4.18
N LEU A 191 8.65 10.14 -4.24
CA LEU A 191 7.29 10.27 -4.76
C LEU A 191 6.48 11.31 -3.97
N ASN A 192 6.47 11.22 -2.64
CA ASN A 192 5.74 12.16 -1.80
C ASN A 192 6.26 13.59 -1.95
N GLN A 193 7.58 13.78 -2.03
CA GLN A 193 8.18 15.08 -2.27
C GLN A 193 7.75 15.64 -3.64
N PHE A 194 7.79 14.83 -4.69
CA PHE A 194 7.34 15.23 -6.02
C PHE A 194 5.85 15.63 -6.02
N LEU A 195 5.00 14.86 -5.34
CA LEU A 195 3.57 15.19 -5.23
C LEU A 195 3.34 16.48 -4.45
N GLU A 196 4.10 16.70 -3.37
CA GLU A 196 4.01 17.92 -2.58
C GLU A 196 4.49 19.16 -3.34
N GLU A 197 5.59 19.04 -4.10
CA GLU A 197 6.06 20.09 -5.00
C GLU A 197 4.96 20.46 -6.01
N LYS A 198 4.29 19.47 -6.61
CA LYS A 198 3.15 19.71 -7.50
C LYS A 198 1.95 20.34 -6.80
N ARG A 199 1.62 19.90 -5.58
CA ARG A 199 0.55 20.50 -4.76
C ARG A 199 0.83 21.95 -4.37
N SER A 200 2.08 22.27 -4.05
CA SER A 200 2.50 23.63 -3.72
C SER A 200 2.40 24.57 -4.92
N ALA A 201 2.69 24.06 -6.13
CA ALA A 201 2.59 24.82 -7.37
C ALA A 201 1.13 25.12 -7.76
N PHE A 202 0.20 24.20 -7.44
CA PHE A 202 -1.24 24.40 -7.66
C PHE A 202 -2.06 23.90 -6.46
N PRO A 203 -2.44 24.80 -5.52
CA PRO A 203 -3.07 24.43 -4.25
C PRO A 203 -4.38 23.63 -4.37
N ARG A 204 -5.05 23.63 -5.53
CA ARG A 204 -6.26 22.81 -5.69
C ARG A 204 -5.95 21.31 -5.75
N PHE A 205 -4.71 20.90 -5.98
CA PHE A 205 -4.31 19.49 -5.90
C PHE A 205 -4.36 18.91 -4.48
N TYR A 206 -4.46 19.74 -3.43
CA TYR A 206 -4.72 19.23 -2.06
C TYR A 206 -6.10 18.59 -1.93
N PHE A 207 -7.04 18.87 -2.85
CA PHE A 207 -8.36 18.25 -2.87
C PHE A 207 -8.40 16.91 -3.64
N LEU A 208 -7.27 16.50 -4.25
CA LEU A 208 -7.14 15.20 -4.91
C LEU A 208 -6.34 14.22 -4.05
N GLY A 209 -6.78 12.97 -4.03
CA GLY A 209 -5.98 11.86 -3.53
C GLY A 209 -4.73 11.63 -4.39
N ASP A 210 -3.73 10.94 -3.84
CA ASP A 210 -2.46 10.71 -4.53
C ASP A 210 -2.64 9.96 -5.86
N ASP A 211 -3.58 9.00 -5.92
CA ASP A 211 -3.88 8.22 -7.14
C ASP A 211 -4.47 9.10 -8.25
N ASP A 212 -5.46 9.96 -7.91
CA ASP A 212 -6.07 10.91 -8.85
C ASP A 212 -5.03 11.95 -9.33
N LEU A 213 -4.15 12.39 -8.44
CA LEU A 213 -3.07 13.34 -8.76
C LEU A 213 -2.02 12.70 -9.69
N LEU A 214 -1.67 11.44 -9.47
CA LEU A 214 -0.74 10.73 -10.35
C LEU A 214 -1.35 10.44 -11.71
N GLU A 215 -2.65 10.15 -11.78
CA GLU A 215 -3.34 9.92 -13.05
C GLU A 215 -3.37 11.19 -13.92
N ILE A 216 -3.69 12.35 -13.34
CA ILE A 216 -3.68 13.62 -14.09
C ILE A 216 -2.26 14.05 -14.51
N LEU A 217 -1.25 13.79 -13.69
CA LEU A 217 0.16 14.08 -14.02
C LEU A 217 0.71 13.14 -15.10
N GLY A 218 0.34 11.85 -15.07
CA GLY A 218 0.80 10.85 -16.03
C GLY A 218 0.07 10.89 -17.38
N GLN A 219 -1.18 11.37 -17.41
CA GLN A 219 -2.01 11.48 -18.61
C GLN A 219 -2.42 12.93 -18.89
N SER A 220 -1.47 13.85 -18.74
CA SER A 220 -1.66 15.30 -18.88
C SER A 220 -2.12 15.77 -20.25
N THR A 221 -2.08 14.90 -21.26
CA THR A 221 -2.49 15.18 -22.65
C THR A 221 -3.77 14.46 -23.05
N ASN A 222 -4.31 13.56 -22.21
CA ASN A 222 -5.51 12.80 -22.55
C ASN A 222 -6.78 13.59 -22.16
N PRO A 223 -7.56 14.11 -23.12
CA PRO A 223 -8.70 14.99 -22.85
C PRO A 223 -9.78 14.34 -21.97
N SER A 224 -10.00 13.03 -22.11
CA SER A 224 -11.02 12.31 -21.32
C SER A 224 -10.65 12.20 -19.85
N VAL A 225 -9.36 11.96 -19.56
CA VAL A 225 -8.84 11.87 -18.20
C VAL A 225 -8.87 13.25 -17.56
N ILE A 226 -8.36 14.26 -18.28
CA ILE A 226 -8.39 15.66 -17.87
C ILE A 226 -9.83 16.07 -17.50
N GLN A 227 -10.81 15.78 -18.34
CA GLN A 227 -12.21 16.13 -18.09
C GLN A 227 -12.79 15.48 -16.83
N SER A 228 -12.48 14.20 -16.58
CA SER A 228 -12.92 13.48 -15.39
C SER A 228 -12.36 14.09 -14.09
N HIS A 229 -11.06 14.39 -14.06
CA HIS A 229 -10.42 14.97 -12.87
C HIS A 229 -10.69 16.47 -12.72
N LEU A 230 -10.88 17.21 -13.81
CA LEU A 230 -11.31 18.62 -13.78
C LEU A 230 -12.65 18.76 -13.05
N LYS A 231 -13.60 17.86 -13.33
CA LYS A 231 -14.87 17.83 -12.61
C LYS A 231 -14.65 17.71 -11.10
N LYS A 232 -13.81 16.77 -10.65
CA LYS A 232 -13.46 16.59 -9.23
C LYS A 232 -12.74 17.82 -8.63
N LEU A 233 -11.74 18.35 -9.34
CA LEU A 233 -10.92 19.49 -8.92
C LEU A 233 -11.74 20.77 -8.71
N PHE A 234 -12.72 21.00 -9.57
CA PHE A 234 -13.55 22.22 -9.55
C PHE A 234 -14.90 22.02 -8.84
N GLN A 235 -15.24 20.79 -8.43
CA GLN A 235 -16.43 20.51 -7.61
C GLN A 235 -16.21 20.82 -6.12
N VAL A 236 -14.97 20.70 -5.61
CA VAL A 236 -14.63 20.91 -4.18
C VAL A 236 -14.26 22.34 -3.84
N SER A 237 -14.16 23.23 -4.84
CA SER A 237 -14.01 24.66 -4.58
C SER A 237 -15.33 25.22 -4.01
N MET A 238 -15.52 25.08 -2.70
CA MET A 238 -16.61 25.66 -1.91
C MET A 238 -16.73 27.19 -2.11
N ILE A 239 -15.69 27.82 -2.64
CA ILE A 239 -15.57 29.26 -2.91
C ILE A 239 -16.12 29.67 -4.29
N PHE A 240 -16.35 28.70 -5.19
CA PHE A 240 -17.23 28.94 -6.32
C PHE A 240 -18.51 28.16 -6.04
N LYS A 241 -19.49 28.81 -5.41
CA LYS A 241 -20.89 28.44 -5.65
C LYS A 241 -21.27 28.88 -7.08
N LEU A 242 -20.51 28.38 -8.06
CA LEU A 242 -21.13 27.83 -9.23
C LEU A 242 -22.07 26.78 -8.67
N SER A 243 -23.35 27.08 -8.57
CA SER A 243 -24.35 26.19 -7.97
C SER A 243 -24.60 24.96 -8.86
N ASN A 244 -23.55 24.34 -9.41
CA ASN A 244 -23.31 22.89 -9.56
C ASN A 244 -21.94 22.51 -10.21
N GLY A 245 -20.92 23.38 -10.25
CA GLY A 245 -19.59 23.02 -10.76
C GLY A 245 -19.45 22.94 -12.29
N ILE A 246 -18.20 22.81 -12.76
CA ILE A 246 -17.89 22.60 -14.19
C ILE A 246 -18.18 21.14 -14.53
N ASP A 247 -19.00 20.89 -15.55
CA ASP A 247 -19.23 19.52 -16.03
C ASP A 247 -18.21 19.13 -17.10
N LYS A 248 -17.93 20.06 -18.03
CA LYS A 248 -17.12 19.78 -19.22
C LYS A 248 -16.34 21.02 -19.68
N VAL A 249 -15.17 20.78 -20.24
CA VAL A 249 -14.42 21.77 -21.03
C VAL A 249 -14.58 21.44 -22.52
N VAL A 250 -14.72 22.45 -23.36
CA VAL A 250 -14.79 22.30 -24.82
C VAL A 250 -13.38 22.44 -25.38
N PHE A 251 -12.87 21.34 -25.90
CA PHE A 251 -11.59 21.32 -26.61
C PHE A 251 -11.77 21.78 -28.06
N GLY A 252 -10.75 22.47 -28.60
CA GLY A 252 -10.66 22.81 -30.01
C GLY A 252 -10.42 21.57 -30.89
N THR A 253 -10.42 21.77 -32.21
CA THR A 253 -10.36 20.70 -33.24
C THR A 253 -9.17 19.74 -33.09
N ASN A 254 -8.10 20.18 -32.43
CA ASN A 254 -6.88 19.39 -32.22
C ASN A 254 -6.72 18.86 -30.79
N ASN A 255 -7.69 19.07 -29.89
CA ASN A 255 -7.61 18.73 -28.46
C ASN A 255 -6.47 19.38 -27.65
N GLU A 256 -5.74 20.33 -28.25
CA GLU A 256 -4.61 21.03 -27.61
C GLU A 256 -4.99 22.34 -26.93
N THR A 257 -6.22 22.83 -27.14
CA THR A 257 -6.68 24.11 -26.60
C THR A 257 -8.08 24.00 -26.03
N ILE A 258 -8.30 24.62 -24.88
CA ILE A 258 -9.60 24.77 -24.25
C ILE A 258 -10.21 26.09 -24.73
N LEU A 259 -11.39 26.03 -25.35
CA LEU A 259 -12.07 27.18 -25.95
C LEU A 259 -13.22 27.70 -25.09
N ALA A 260 -13.87 26.82 -24.34
CA ALA A 260 -15.03 27.17 -23.54
C ALA A 260 -15.19 26.20 -22.36
N ILE A 261 -15.98 26.64 -21.38
CA ILE A 261 -16.31 25.88 -20.19
C ILE A 261 -17.83 25.69 -20.17
N VAL A 262 -18.26 24.49 -19.82
CA VAL A 262 -19.67 24.10 -19.73
C VAL A 262 -20.01 23.78 -18.28
N SER A 263 -21.00 24.48 -17.76
CA SER A 263 -21.55 24.22 -16.42
C SER A 263 -22.37 22.93 -16.39
N VAL A 264 -22.65 22.38 -15.20
CA VAL A 264 -23.55 21.23 -15.01
C VAL A 264 -24.99 21.49 -15.50
N GLN A 265 -25.42 22.75 -15.58
CA GLN A 265 -26.69 23.15 -16.19
C GLN A 265 -26.65 23.24 -17.73
N GLY A 266 -25.50 22.97 -18.36
CA GLY A 266 -25.32 23.08 -19.81
C GLY A 266 -25.05 24.50 -20.31
N GLU A 267 -24.83 25.47 -19.42
CA GLU A 267 -24.41 26.82 -19.81
C GLU A 267 -23.01 26.81 -20.42
N HIS A 268 -22.89 27.43 -21.59
CA HIS A 268 -21.67 27.48 -22.36
C HIS A 268 -21.01 28.85 -22.24
N VAL A 269 -19.90 28.93 -21.53
CA VAL A 269 -19.10 30.15 -21.34
C VAL A 269 -17.85 30.09 -22.22
N PRO A 270 -17.81 30.83 -23.35
CA PRO A 270 -16.61 30.90 -24.18
C PRO A 270 -15.52 31.68 -23.45
N LEU A 271 -14.29 31.16 -23.44
CA LEU A 271 -13.15 31.85 -22.86
C LEU A 271 -12.73 33.03 -23.74
N SER A 272 -12.31 34.12 -23.09
CA SER A 272 -11.80 35.31 -23.79
C SER A 272 -10.57 34.99 -24.64
N HIS A 273 -9.67 34.17 -24.09
CA HIS A 273 -8.51 33.64 -24.80
C HIS A 273 -8.47 32.11 -24.66
N PRO A 274 -8.21 31.37 -25.75
CA PRO A 274 -7.98 29.93 -25.69
C PRO A 274 -6.80 29.58 -24.79
N VAL A 275 -6.98 28.60 -23.91
CA VAL A 275 -5.92 28.09 -23.01
C VAL A 275 -5.30 26.85 -23.63
N ARG A 276 -3.97 26.83 -23.78
CA ARG A 276 -3.26 25.70 -24.38
C ARG A 276 -2.96 24.63 -23.32
N VAL A 277 -3.29 23.39 -23.62
CA VAL A 277 -2.93 22.22 -22.82
C VAL A 277 -1.46 21.90 -23.08
N VAL A 278 -0.63 22.00 -22.06
CA VAL A 278 0.80 21.67 -22.10
C VAL A 278 1.10 20.52 -21.12
N ALA A 279 2.26 19.88 -21.28
CA ALA A 279 2.64 18.72 -20.46
C ALA A 279 2.73 19.06 -18.95
N GLN A 280 3.07 20.30 -18.60
CA GLN A 280 3.07 20.80 -17.22
C GLN A 280 1.64 21.15 -16.80
N VAL A 281 1.00 20.19 -16.12
CA VAL A 281 -0.42 20.28 -15.72
C VAL A 281 -0.71 21.50 -14.86
N GLU A 282 0.19 21.80 -13.93
CA GLU A 282 0.07 22.93 -13.02
C GLU A 282 -0.01 24.28 -13.75
N VAL A 283 0.71 24.44 -14.87
CA VAL A 283 0.78 25.71 -15.61
C VAL A 283 -0.53 25.98 -16.34
N TRP A 284 -1.00 25.04 -17.16
CA TRP A 284 -2.22 25.29 -17.93
C TRP A 284 -3.48 25.28 -17.06
N LEU A 285 -3.49 24.55 -15.93
CA LEU A 285 -4.60 24.63 -14.96
C LEU A 285 -4.65 26.00 -14.28
N GLN A 286 -3.50 26.59 -13.98
CA GLN A 286 -3.41 27.94 -13.45
C GLN A 286 -3.89 28.97 -14.48
N ASP A 287 -3.40 28.87 -15.73
CA ASP A 287 -3.85 29.72 -16.84
C ASP A 287 -5.36 29.60 -17.07
N LEU A 288 -5.91 28.38 -17.01
CA LEU A 288 -7.35 28.15 -17.10
C LEU A 288 -8.11 28.84 -15.97
N SER A 289 -7.64 28.72 -14.73
CA SER A 289 -8.26 29.39 -13.58
C SER A 289 -8.21 30.92 -13.70
N ASP A 290 -7.12 31.47 -14.24
CA ASP A 290 -6.96 32.91 -14.41
C ASP A 290 -7.81 33.45 -15.59
N GLU A 291 -7.86 32.74 -16.72
CA GLU A 291 -8.73 33.08 -17.85
C GLU A 291 -10.21 32.94 -17.53
N MET A 292 -10.59 31.95 -16.71
CA MET A 292 -11.92 31.85 -16.14
C MET A 292 -12.30 33.13 -15.38
N ARG A 293 -11.46 33.54 -14.43
CA ARG A 293 -11.70 34.75 -13.63
C ARG A 293 -11.76 36.00 -14.50
N SER A 294 -10.86 36.12 -15.48
CA SER A 294 -10.82 37.23 -16.42
C SER A 294 -12.07 37.32 -17.29
N THR A 295 -12.51 36.19 -17.84
CA THR A 295 -13.70 36.10 -18.70
C THR A 295 -14.96 36.44 -17.91
N LEU A 296 -15.12 35.88 -16.71
CA LEU A 296 -16.28 36.18 -15.86
C LEU A 296 -16.29 37.65 -15.43
N ARG A 297 -15.14 38.23 -15.06
CA ARG A 297 -15.03 39.66 -14.75
C ARG A 297 -15.44 40.53 -15.93
N LYS A 298 -14.99 40.22 -17.16
CA LYS A 298 -15.38 40.97 -18.37
C LYS A 298 -16.88 40.86 -18.63
N MET A 299 -17.45 39.66 -18.51
CA MET A 299 -18.89 39.45 -18.68
C MET A 299 -19.71 40.22 -17.65
N SER A 300 -19.27 40.25 -16.39
CA SER A 300 -19.95 41.03 -15.34
C SER A 300 -19.87 42.54 -15.61
N VAL A 301 -18.72 43.07 -16.06
CA VAL A 301 -18.60 44.49 -16.42
C VAL A 301 -19.47 44.84 -17.63
N GLN A 302 -19.52 43.97 -18.63
CA GLN A 302 -20.42 44.14 -19.80
C GLN A 302 -21.88 44.12 -19.39
N ALA A 303 -22.28 43.20 -18.49
CA ALA A 303 -23.64 43.11 -17.99
C ALA A 303 -24.09 44.38 -17.22
N ILE A 304 -23.19 45.04 -16.50
CA ILE A 304 -23.49 46.28 -15.77
C ILE A 304 -23.63 47.49 -16.72
N GLY A 305 -22.95 47.45 -17.88
CA GLY A 305 -22.98 48.54 -18.88
C GLY A 305 -24.11 48.45 -19.91
N ASP A 306 -24.88 47.36 -19.92
CA ASP A 306 -25.96 47.14 -20.88
C ASP A 306 -27.31 47.52 -20.26
N ASP A 307 -27.93 48.59 -20.75
CA ASP A 307 -29.21 49.15 -20.24
C ASP A 307 -30.44 48.29 -20.64
N GLN A 308 -30.21 47.19 -21.37
CA GLN A 308 -31.19 46.16 -21.70
C GLN A 308 -30.77 44.81 -21.12
N LEU A 309 -30.80 44.71 -19.80
CA LEU A 309 -30.59 43.45 -19.09
C LEU A 309 -31.81 42.54 -19.25
N ASP A 310 -31.65 41.48 -20.06
CA ASP A 310 -32.52 40.31 -20.01
C ASP A 310 -32.14 39.51 -18.74
N PRO A 311 -32.97 39.47 -17.68
CA PRO A 311 -32.61 38.88 -16.38
C PRO A 311 -32.28 37.39 -16.45
N ALA A 312 -32.69 36.72 -17.52
CA ALA A 312 -32.42 35.31 -17.80
C ALA A 312 -31.02 35.03 -18.35
N ARG A 313 -30.30 36.04 -18.87
CA ARG A 313 -28.95 35.88 -19.45
C ARG A 313 -27.80 36.07 -18.45
N PHE A 314 -28.04 36.76 -17.34
CA PHE A 314 -26.98 37.22 -16.44
C PHE A 314 -27.24 36.99 -14.95
N THR A 315 -28.24 36.17 -14.60
CA THR A 315 -28.54 35.82 -13.20
C THR A 315 -27.29 35.33 -12.46
N PHE A 316 -26.36 34.72 -13.18
CA PHE A 316 -25.11 34.16 -12.67
C PHE A 316 -23.96 35.19 -12.51
N ALA A 317 -23.88 36.21 -13.37
CA ALA A 317 -22.79 37.18 -13.37
C ALA A 317 -22.78 38.09 -12.12
N HIS A 318 -23.94 38.24 -11.47
CA HIS A 318 -24.12 38.97 -10.22
C HIS A 318 -23.72 38.14 -9.00
N GLU A 319 -24.09 36.85 -8.93
CA GLU A 319 -23.66 35.94 -7.85
C GLU A 319 -22.14 35.69 -7.88
N LEU A 320 -21.56 35.57 -9.07
CA LEU A 320 -20.11 35.42 -9.28
C LEU A 320 -19.27 36.62 -8.83
N LEU A 321 -19.83 37.84 -8.89
CA LEU A 321 -19.14 39.07 -8.48
C LEU A 321 -19.01 39.16 -6.96
N ILE A 322 -20.04 38.69 -6.23
CA ILE A 322 -20.06 38.65 -4.77
C ILE A 322 -19.05 37.59 -4.25
N ASP A 323 -18.93 36.45 -4.93
CA ASP A 323 -17.98 35.38 -4.57
C ASP A 323 -16.53 35.69 -4.94
N ALA A 324 -16.29 36.42 -6.05
CA ALA A 324 -14.94 36.87 -6.41
C ALA A 324 -14.39 37.92 -5.43
N LEU A 325 -15.28 38.72 -4.80
CA LEU A 325 -14.90 39.70 -3.79
C LEU A 325 -14.68 39.08 -2.40
N SER A 326 -15.42 38.03 -2.03
CA SER A 326 -15.19 37.29 -0.76
C SER A 326 -13.93 36.42 -0.79
N SER A 327 -13.45 36.05 -1.98
CA SER A 327 -12.18 35.34 -2.18
C SER A 327 -10.93 36.19 -1.89
N LEU A 328 -11.05 37.53 -1.82
CA LEU A 328 -9.95 38.42 -1.44
C LEU A 328 -9.63 38.40 0.06
N GLU A 329 -10.54 37.89 0.90
CA GLU A 329 -10.37 37.86 2.36
C GLU A 329 -9.86 36.50 2.88
N ALA A 330 -9.78 35.48 2.04
CA ALA A 330 -9.35 34.13 2.42
C ALA A 330 -7.89 33.86 2.02
N GLU A 331 -6.94 34.57 2.63
CA GLU A 331 -5.57 34.08 2.71
C GLU A 331 -5.53 32.84 3.61
N PRO A 332 -4.93 31.71 3.19
CA PRO A 332 -4.70 30.60 4.09
C PRO A 332 -3.62 30.99 5.09
N GLN A 333 -4.02 31.18 6.35
CA GLN A 333 -3.10 31.29 7.47
C GLN A 333 -2.14 30.09 7.46
N PRO A 334 -0.82 30.29 7.54
CA PRO A 334 0.13 29.19 7.61
C PRO A 334 -0.16 28.40 8.89
N LYS A 335 -0.46 27.10 8.75
CA LYS A 335 -0.53 26.19 9.88
C LYS A 335 0.82 26.23 10.60
N GLU A 336 0.84 26.79 11.81
CA GLU A 336 1.95 26.62 12.73
C GLU A 336 2.26 25.12 12.85
N LEU A 337 3.47 24.74 12.45
CA LEU A 337 4.04 23.45 12.80
C LEU A 337 4.20 23.40 14.31
N GLY A 338 3.20 22.85 14.99
CA GLY A 338 3.37 22.34 16.33
C GLY A 338 4.25 21.09 16.30
N MET A 339 5.50 21.26 16.71
CA MET A 339 6.28 20.24 17.43
C MET A 339 7.31 20.94 18.33
N PRO A 340 7.71 20.34 19.46
CA PRO A 340 7.41 18.97 19.92
C PRO A 340 6.29 18.88 20.96
#